data_AF-A0AAD7FX77-F1
#
_entry.id   AF-A0AAD7FX77-F1
#
_cell.length_a   1.000
_cell.length_b   1.000
_cell.length_c   1.000
_cell.angle_alpha   90.00
_cell.angle_beta   90.00
_cell.angle_gamma   90.00
#
_symmetry.space_group_name_H-M   'P 1'
#
loop_
_entity.id
_entity.type
_entity.pdbx_description
1 polymer ?
#
loop_
_entity_poly.entity_id
_entity_poly.type
_entity_poly.pdbx_seq_one_letter_code
_entity_poly.pdbx_strand_id
1 'polypeptide(L)'
;MTEDLPLCRLGGLDLNLVKRCWGLETCLPIDPLRWKPFEPRHPNYISPVALQVLSCGQDGIKFIEPTVSQQTVVQRQMRQVLYDAASLIYLTIRRVFEILMECLETDTPLPATCRRLHRKASRIPAAWTCDELLNIFILFLWIIFAVAIFGGYVQLAPRERARNWVYTGSFSL
;
A
#
# COMPACT_ATOMS: atom_id res chain seq x y z
N MET A 1 -3.20 14.83 -2.99
CA MET A 1 -1.76 14.65 -3.24
C MET A 1 -1.42 15.46 -4.46
N THR A 2 -0.52 16.43 -4.31
CA THR A 2 0.05 17.21 -5.41
C THR A 2 1.43 16.62 -5.64
N GLU A 3 1.64 15.96 -6.77
CA GLU A 3 2.94 15.40 -7.14
C GLU A 3 3.44 16.10 -8.40
N ASP A 4 4.68 16.56 -8.35
CA ASP A 4 5.33 17.16 -9.50
C ASP A 4 5.76 16.06 -10.48
N LEU A 5 5.12 16.01 -11.64
CA LEU A 5 5.46 15.08 -12.71
C LEU A 5 6.41 15.75 -13.71
N PRO A 6 7.51 15.07 -14.12
CA PRO A 6 8.44 15.65 -15.08
C PRO A 6 7.78 15.80 -16.46
N LEU A 7 7.97 16.97 -17.08
CA LEU A 7 7.56 17.21 -18.46
C LEU A 7 8.49 16.46 -19.43
N CYS A 8 7.94 16.07 -20.58
CA CYS A 8 8.74 15.55 -21.69
C CYS A 8 9.69 16.64 -22.21
N ARG A 9 10.73 16.25 -22.98
CA ARG A 9 11.70 17.19 -23.56
C ARG A 9 11.09 18.34 -24.38
N LEU A 10 9.89 18.13 -24.92
CA LEU A 10 9.14 19.12 -25.71
C LEU A 10 8.19 19.98 -24.84
N GLY A 11 8.24 19.86 -23.51
CA GLY A 11 7.38 20.58 -22.57
C GLY A 11 5.96 20.04 -22.44
N GLY A 12 5.61 18.95 -23.13
CA GLY A 12 4.31 18.29 -22.98
C GLY A 12 4.31 17.26 -21.85
N LEU A 13 3.15 16.68 -21.59
CA LEU A 13 2.95 15.70 -20.52
C LEU A 13 2.55 14.34 -21.12
N ASP A 14 3.29 13.30 -20.75
CA ASP A 14 2.97 11.91 -21.09
C ASP A 14 1.93 11.35 -20.10
N LEU A 15 0.73 11.06 -20.59
CA LEU A 15 -0.35 10.48 -19.79
C LEU A 15 -0.04 9.04 -19.36
N ASN A 16 0.84 8.31 -20.05
CA ASN A 16 1.29 7.00 -19.58
C ASN A 16 2.17 7.10 -18.33
N LEU A 17 2.91 8.21 -18.18
CA LEU A 17 3.64 8.46 -16.94
C LEU A 17 2.67 8.74 -15.80
N VAL A 18 1.68 9.63 -16.01
CA VAL A 18 0.62 9.93 -15.04
C VAL A 18 -0.09 8.65 -14.59
N LYS A 19 -0.52 7.81 -15.54
CA LYS A 19 -1.19 6.53 -15.27
C LYS A 19 -0.34 5.60 -14.40
N ARG A 20 0.96 5.48 -14.71
CA ARG A 20 1.88 4.63 -13.94
C ARG A 20 2.16 5.16 -12.54
N CYS A 21 2.41 6.45 -12.40
CA CYS A 21 2.69 7.08 -11.11
C CYS A 21 1.50 6.95 -10.16
N TRP A 22 0.27 7.12 -10.66
CA TRP A 22 -0.93 7.11 -9.82
C TRP A 22 -1.72 5.80 -9.84
N GLY A 23 -1.27 4.79 -10.57
CA GLY A 23 -1.96 3.50 -10.68
C GLY A 23 -3.34 3.59 -11.34
N LEU A 24 -3.47 4.43 -12.38
CA LEU A 24 -4.67 4.61 -13.18
C LEU A 24 -4.63 3.71 -14.43
N GLU A 25 -5.76 3.11 -14.80
CA GLU A 25 -5.93 2.42 -16.08
C GLU A 25 -6.17 3.42 -17.22
N THR A 26 -7.06 4.37 -16.97
CA THR A 26 -7.37 5.46 -17.91
C THR A 26 -7.18 6.80 -17.24
N CYS A 27 -6.90 7.83 -18.04
CA CYS A 27 -6.64 9.16 -17.51
C CYS A 27 -6.97 10.18 -18.58
N LEU A 28 -7.89 11.09 -18.26
CA LEU A 28 -8.21 12.25 -19.07
C LEU A 28 -8.07 13.52 -18.22
N PRO A 29 -7.42 14.57 -18.74
CA PRO A 29 -7.43 15.86 -18.08
C PRO A 29 -8.85 16.45 -18.08
N ILE A 30 -9.14 17.31 -17.10
CA ILE A 30 -10.40 18.05 -16.99
C ILE A 30 -10.17 19.48 -17.44
N ASP A 31 -10.97 19.97 -18.39
CA ASP A 31 -10.99 21.38 -18.74
C ASP A 31 -11.56 22.21 -17.56
N PRO A 32 -10.77 23.11 -16.96
CA PRO A 32 -11.19 23.84 -15.76
C PRO A 32 -12.35 24.82 -16.02
N LEU A 33 -12.51 25.31 -17.25
CA LEU A 33 -13.56 26.26 -17.61
C LEU A 33 -14.88 25.54 -17.88
N ARG A 34 -14.81 24.36 -18.49
CA ARG A 34 -16.01 23.60 -18.91
C ARG A 34 -16.43 22.54 -17.92
N TRP A 35 -15.54 22.17 -17.00
CA TRP A 35 -15.71 21.02 -16.10
C TRP A 35 -16.10 19.75 -16.87
N LYS A 36 -15.39 19.49 -17.97
CA LYS A 36 -15.60 18.31 -18.82
C LYS A 36 -14.26 17.64 -19.12
N PRO A 37 -14.25 16.30 -19.33
CA PRO A 37 -13.06 15.62 -19.79
C PRO A 37 -12.59 16.23 -21.11
N PHE A 38 -11.30 16.56 -21.19
CA PHE A 38 -10.64 17.02 -22.40
C PHE A 38 -10.00 15.80 -23.09
N GLU A 39 -10.43 15.54 -24.32
CA GLU A 39 -9.89 14.46 -25.14
C GLU A 39 -8.73 14.98 -25.98
N PRO A 40 -7.47 14.64 -25.63
CA PRO A 40 -6.33 15.06 -26.43
C PRO A 40 -6.35 14.37 -27.79
N ARG A 41 -5.91 15.08 -28.84
CA ARG A 41 -5.72 14.51 -30.18
C ARG A 41 -4.82 13.26 -30.18
N HIS A 42 -3.84 13.25 -29.28
CA HIS A 42 -2.98 12.10 -29.03
C HIS A 42 -3.36 11.47 -27.68
N PRO A 43 -3.88 10.23 -27.64
CA PRO A 43 -4.47 9.64 -26.43
C PRO A 43 -3.56 9.57 -25.21
N ASN A 44 -2.24 9.60 -25.41
CA ASN A 44 -1.25 9.49 -24.34
C ASN A 44 -0.39 10.75 -24.16
N TYR A 45 -0.72 11.87 -24.80
CA TYR A 45 0.14 13.05 -24.77
C TYR A 45 -0.67 14.35 -24.76
N ILE A 46 -0.38 15.22 -23.78
CA ILE A 46 -0.89 16.59 -23.73
C ILE A 46 0.19 17.53 -24.24
N SER A 47 -0.16 18.35 -25.24
CA SER A 47 0.76 19.35 -25.78
C SER A 47 1.04 20.47 -24.78
N PRO A 48 2.19 21.16 -24.86
CA PRO A 48 2.51 22.27 -23.97
C PRO A 48 1.45 23.38 -23.96
N VAL A 49 0.88 23.67 -25.13
CA VAL A 49 -0.20 24.66 -25.27
C VAL A 49 -1.46 24.20 -24.54
N ALA A 50 -1.84 22.93 -24.67
CA ALA A 50 -2.97 22.39 -23.93
C ALA A 50 -2.72 22.38 -22.42
N LEU A 51 -1.49 22.07 -21.98
CA LEU A 51 -1.12 22.17 -20.57
C LEU A 51 -1.32 23.60 -20.03
N GLN A 52 -0.83 24.61 -20.76
CA GLN A 52 -0.97 26.01 -20.36
C GLN A 52 -2.43 26.43 -20.24
N VAL A 53 -3.30 25.97 -21.15
CA VAL A 53 -4.75 26.23 -21.08
C VAL A 53 -5.38 25.50 -19.90
N LEU A 54 -5.06 24.22 -19.69
CA LEU A 54 -5.60 23.38 -18.63
C LEU A 54 -5.13 23.82 -17.22
N SER A 55 -3.95 24.43 -17.12
CA SER A 55 -3.40 24.97 -15.87
C SER A 55 -3.74 26.45 -15.66
N CYS A 56 -4.41 27.10 -16.62
CA CYS A 56 -4.66 28.54 -16.54
C CYS A 56 -5.58 28.88 -15.35
N GLY A 57 -5.07 29.65 -14.39
CA GLY A 57 -5.82 30.08 -13.21
C GLY A 57 -6.02 28.98 -12.15
N GLN A 58 -5.28 27.86 -12.23
CA GLN A 58 -5.29 26.81 -11.23
C GLN A 58 -3.86 26.40 -10.84
N ASP A 59 -3.70 25.91 -9.61
CA ASP A 59 -2.40 25.44 -9.09
C ASP A 59 -1.97 24.07 -9.69
N GLY A 60 -2.75 23.51 -10.62
CA GLY A 60 -2.44 22.24 -11.25
C GLY A 60 -3.51 21.75 -12.20
N ILE A 61 -3.19 20.68 -12.94
CA ILE A 61 -4.11 20.03 -13.86
C ILE A 61 -4.85 18.92 -13.13
N LYS A 62 -6.17 18.93 -13.24
CA LYS A 62 -7.02 17.88 -12.66
C LYS A 62 -7.22 16.77 -13.68
N PHE A 63 -7.18 15.53 -13.19
CA PHE A 63 -7.39 14.34 -14.02
C PHE A 63 -8.59 13.55 -13.50
N ILE A 64 -9.27 12.87 -14.41
CA ILE A 64 -10.33 11.91 -14.13
C ILE A 64 -10.02 10.60 -14.84
N GLU A 65 -10.44 9.50 -14.22
CA GLU A 65 -10.42 8.18 -14.82
C GLU A 65 -11.85 7.82 -15.23
N PRO A 66 -12.22 8.03 -16.51
CA PRO A 66 -13.60 7.87 -16.96
C PRO A 66 -14.06 6.40 -16.96
N THR A 67 -13.13 5.48 -17.19
CA THR A 67 -13.42 4.05 -17.25
C THR A 67 -12.42 3.29 -16.39
N VAL A 68 -12.96 2.45 -15.50
CA VAL A 68 -12.20 1.56 -14.63
C VAL A 68 -12.74 0.15 -14.82
N SER A 69 -11.85 -0.81 -15.04
CA SER A 69 -12.22 -2.22 -15.07
C SER A 69 -12.69 -2.69 -13.69
N GLN A 70 -13.62 -3.65 -13.67
CA GLN A 70 -14.08 -4.28 -12.42
C GLN A 70 -12.91 -4.85 -11.60
N GLN A 71 -11.90 -5.41 -12.27
CA GLN A 71 -10.72 -5.94 -11.61
C GLN A 71 -9.92 -4.85 -10.88
N THR A 72 -9.72 -3.69 -11.50
CA THR A 72 -9.01 -2.58 -10.86
C THR A 72 -9.80 -1.96 -9.71
N VAL A 73 -11.13 -1.90 -9.81
CA VAL A 73 -11.97 -1.48 -8.67
C VAL A 73 -11.74 -2.40 -7.47
N VAL A 74 -11.81 -3.72 -7.67
CA VAL A 74 -11.56 -4.71 -6.61
C VAL A 74 -10.15 -4.56 -6.04
N GLN A 75 -9.13 -4.42 -6.89
CA GLN A 75 -7.75 -4.24 -6.43
C GLN A 75 -7.55 -2.96 -5.60
N ARG A 76 -8.25 -1.87 -5.95
CA ARG A 76 -8.18 -0.62 -5.18
C ARG A 76 -8.90 -0.70 -3.85
N GLN A 77 -10.09 -1.32 -3.83
CA GLN A 77 -10.82 -1.59 -2.60
C GLN A 77 -9.98 -2.44 -1.65
N MET A 78 -9.33 -3.48 -2.15
CA MET A 78 -8.44 -4.32 -1.34
C MET A 78 -7.23 -3.55 -0.81
N ARG A 79 -6.59 -2.71 -1.63
CA ARG A 79 -5.50 -1.83 -1.17
C ARG A 79 -5.96 -0.91 -0.05
N GLN A 80 -7.15 -0.32 -0.17
CA GLN A 80 -7.72 0.53 0.87
C GLN A 80 -7.96 -0.24 2.17
N VAL A 81 -8.59 -1.42 2.09
CA VAL A 81 -8.80 -2.31 3.25
C VAL A 81 -7.47 -2.66 3.94
N LEU A 82 -6.41 -2.91 3.18
CA LEU A 82 -5.08 -3.18 3.73
C LEU A 82 -4.49 -1.96 4.45
N TYR A 83 -4.61 -0.77 3.88
CA TYR A 83 -4.17 0.46 4.54
C TYR A 83 -4.95 0.73 5.83
N ASP A 84 -6.26 0.54 5.80
CA ASP A 84 -7.13 0.71 6.96
C ASP A 84 -6.76 -0.30 8.06
N ALA A 85 -6.58 -1.58 7.70
CA ALA A 85 -6.15 -2.61 8.64
C ALA A 85 -4.76 -2.32 9.23
N ALA A 86 -3.79 -1.93 8.39
CA ALA A 86 -2.44 -1.57 8.84
C ALA A 86 -2.47 -0.36 9.80
N SER A 87 -3.29 0.64 9.49
CA SER A 87 -3.48 1.81 10.35
C SER A 87 -4.10 1.43 11.70
N LEU A 88 -5.09 0.53 11.71
CA LEU A 88 -5.73 0.04 12.92
C LEU A 88 -4.73 -0.75 13.79
N ILE A 89 -3.92 -1.61 13.17
CA ILE A 89 -2.86 -2.36 13.87
C ILE A 89 -1.86 -1.39 14.49
N TYR A 90 -1.38 -0.39 13.73
CA TYR A 90 -0.45 0.62 14.22
C TYR A 90 -1.02 1.39 15.41
N LEU A 91 -2.27 1.87 15.31
CA LEU A 91 -2.94 2.59 16.39
C LEU A 91 -3.14 1.71 17.63
N THR A 92 -3.47 0.43 17.44
CA THR A 92 -3.63 -0.53 18.54
C THR A 92 -2.31 -0.75 19.26
N ILE A 93 -1.22 -1.00 18.53
CA ILE A 93 0.13 -1.16 19.09
C ILE A 93 0.52 0.09 19.86
N ARG A 94 0.37 1.27 19.25
CA ARG A 94 0.66 2.56 19.91
C ARG A 94 -0.11 2.70 21.22
N ARG A 95 -1.41 2.37 21.22
CA ARG A 95 -2.25 2.48 22.42
C ARG A 95 -1.82 1.52 23.52
N VAL A 96 -1.45 0.30 23.17
CA VAL A 96 -0.89 -0.67 24.13
C VAL A 96 0.40 -0.15 24.74
N PHE A 97 1.29 0.44 23.94
CA PHE A 97 2.51 1.07 24.44
C PHE A 97 2.22 2.24 25.39
N GLU A 98 1.27 3.11 25.07
CA GLU A 98 0.86 4.22 25.95
C GLU A 98 0.37 3.70 27.31
N ILE A 99 -0.50 2.69 27.32
CA ILE A 99 -1.01 2.07 28.57
C ILE A 99 0.13 1.44 29.37
N LEU A 100 1.03 0.71 28.71
CA LEU A 100 2.20 0.10 29.36
C LEU A 100 3.09 1.16 30.02
N MET A 101 3.34 2.27 29.34
CA MET A 101 4.12 3.38 29.88
C MET A 101 3.41 4.05 31.07
N GLU A 102 2.10 4.31 30.97
CA GLU A 102 1.30 4.88 32.07
C GLU A 102 1.31 3.96 33.31
N CYS A 103 1.20 2.64 33.11
CA CYS A 103 1.31 1.65 34.19
C CYS A 103 2.72 1.57 34.80
N LEU A 104 3.77 1.93 34.05
CA LEU A 104 5.14 1.98 34.55
C LEU A 104 5.40 3.26 35.36
N GLU A 105 4.74 4.37 35.00
CA GLU A 105 4.92 5.69 35.62
C GLU A 105 4.05 5.90 36.86
N THR A 106 2.82 5.40 36.89
CA THR A 106 2.00 5.44 38.11
C THR A 106 2.48 4.41 39.13
N ASP A 107 2.66 4.85 40.38
CA ASP A 107 3.05 4.08 41.58
C ASP A 107 2.03 2.97 41.97
N THR A 108 1.61 2.17 41.01
CA THR A 108 0.98 0.89 41.21
C THR A 108 2.05 -0.12 41.67
N PRO A 109 1.72 -1.31 42.19
CA PRO A 109 2.73 -2.34 42.49
C PRO A 109 3.36 -2.98 41.23
N LEU A 110 2.85 -2.66 40.04
CA LEU A 110 3.31 -3.18 38.74
C LEU A 110 4.74 -2.77 38.37
N PRO A 111 5.27 -1.56 38.63
CA PRO A 111 6.68 -1.23 38.45
C PRO A 111 7.58 -2.06 39.37
N ALA A 112 7.10 -2.58 40.50
CA ALA A 112 7.89 -3.51 41.33
C ALA A 112 7.91 -4.91 40.71
N THR A 113 6.79 -5.37 40.13
CA THR A 113 6.70 -6.64 39.38
C THR A 113 7.46 -6.58 38.07
N CYS A 114 7.37 -5.48 37.32
CA CYS A 114 8.16 -5.19 36.12
C CYS A 114 9.64 -4.98 36.46
N ARG A 115 10.00 -4.30 37.57
CA ARG A 115 11.40 -4.28 38.03
C ARG A 115 11.88 -5.66 38.48
N ARG A 116 11.03 -6.52 39.05
CA ARG A 116 11.37 -7.92 39.37
C ARG A 116 11.50 -8.78 38.12
N LEU A 117 10.63 -8.61 37.12
CA LEU A 117 10.67 -9.27 35.82
C LEU A 117 11.83 -8.77 34.99
N HIS A 118 12.16 -7.48 35.03
CA HIS A 118 13.31 -6.88 34.37
C HIS A 118 14.62 -7.27 35.07
N ARG A 119 14.66 -7.32 36.41
CA ARG A 119 15.79 -7.91 37.16
C ARG A 119 15.91 -9.42 36.95
N LYS A 120 14.80 -10.12 36.67
CA LYS A 120 14.81 -11.51 36.22
C LYS A 120 15.29 -11.60 34.78
N ALA A 121 14.84 -10.76 33.87
CA ALA A 121 15.28 -10.70 32.47
C ALA A 121 16.73 -10.24 32.31
N SER A 122 17.26 -9.45 33.27
CA SER A 122 18.67 -9.08 33.36
C SER A 122 19.51 -10.12 34.10
N ARG A 123 18.89 -11.15 34.69
CA ARG A 123 19.54 -12.32 35.30
C ARG A 123 19.33 -13.60 34.50
N ILE A 124 18.33 -13.64 33.63
CA ILE A 124 18.24 -14.53 32.48
C ILE A 124 19.37 -14.05 31.57
N PRO A 125 20.36 -14.89 31.22
CA PRO A 125 21.36 -14.48 30.23
C PRO A 125 20.62 -13.96 29.00
N ALA A 126 21.08 -12.85 28.43
CA ALA A 126 20.48 -12.12 27.31
C ALA A 126 20.34 -12.90 25.98
N ALA A 127 20.39 -14.24 26.04
CA ALA A 127 19.89 -15.08 25.00
C ALA A 127 18.37 -15.17 25.17
N TRP A 128 17.63 -14.34 24.43
CA TRP A 128 16.35 -14.83 23.93
C TRP A 128 16.64 -16.22 23.38
N THR A 129 15.93 -17.24 23.87
CA THR A 129 16.14 -18.57 23.32
C THR A 129 15.88 -18.47 21.83
N CYS A 130 16.73 -19.10 21.03
CA CYS A 130 16.59 -19.06 19.57
C CYS A 130 15.15 -19.42 19.16
N ASP A 131 14.49 -20.28 19.95
CA ASP A 131 13.09 -20.66 19.83
C ASP A 131 12.08 -19.52 19.98
N GLU A 132 12.26 -18.58 20.91
CA GLU A 132 11.34 -17.44 21.09
C GLU A 132 11.45 -16.44 19.93
N LEU A 133 12.67 -16.16 19.48
CA LEU A 133 12.92 -15.37 18.28
C LEU A 133 12.34 -16.05 17.03
N LEU A 134 12.52 -17.36 16.93
CA LEU A 134 11.97 -18.17 15.83
C LEU A 134 10.45 -18.13 15.83
N ASN A 135 9.79 -18.23 16.99
CA ASN A 135 8.34 -18.18 17.08
C ASN A 135 7.77 -16.81 16.67
N ILE A 136 8.40 -15.72 17.09
CA ILE A 136 8.01 -14.36 16.66
C ILE A 136 8.24 -14.18 15.16
N PHE A 137 9.35 -14.68 14.63
CA PHE A 137 9.65 -14.64 13.21
C PHE A 137 8.66 -15.48 12.38
N ILE A 138 8.29 -16.67 12.85
CA ILE A 138 7.27 -17.54 12.25
C ILE A 138 5.91 -16.83 12.25
N LEU A 139 5.52 -16.20 13.36
CA LEU A 139 4.29 -15.44 13.43
C LEU A 139 4.28 -14.30 12.40
N PHE A 140 5.39 -13.57 12.28
CA PHE A 140 5.53 -12.49 11.30
C PHE A 140 5.46 -13.02 9.86
N LEU A 141 6.11 -14.15 9.57
CA LEU A 141 6.02 -14.83 8.27
C LEU A 141 4.59 -15.26 7.94
N TRP A 142 3.84 -15.80 8.92
CA TRP A 142 2.44 -16.16 8.73
C TRP A 142 1.57 -14.95 8.44
N ILE A 143 1.82 -13.82 9.09
CA ILE A 143 1.12 -12.56 8.83
C ILE A 143 1.41 -12.09 7.39
N ILE A 144 2.69 -12.07 6.97
CA ILE A 144 3.07 -11.71 5.59
C ILE A 144 2.42 -12.65 4.58
N PHE A 145 2.48 -13.97 4.83
CA PHE A 145 1.92 -14.98 3.93
C PHE A 145 0.39 -14.86 3.81
N ALA A 146 -0.30 -14.64 4.94
CA ALA A 146 -1.73 -14.37 4.94
C ALA A 146 -2.05 -13.11 4.11
N VAL A 147 -1.30 -12.01 4.32
CA VAL A 147 -1.45 -10.78 3.53
C VAL A 147 -1.21 -11.03 2.05
N ALA A 148 -0.23 -11.85 1.68
CA ALA A 148 0.06 -12.19 0.29
C ALA A 148 -1.06 -13.03 -0.38
N ILE A 149 -1.68 -13.94 0.37
CA ILE A 149 -2.84 -14.73 -0.09
C ILE A 149 -4.07 -13.84 -0.24
N PHE A 150 -4.45 -13.11 0.81
CA PHE A 150 -5.64 -12.26 0.80
C PHE A 150 -5.48 -11.05 -0.13
N GLY A 151 -4.26 -10.57 -0.32
CA GLY A 151 -3.92 -9.53 -1.29
C GLY A 151 -3.84 -10.02 -2.74
N GLY A 152 -4.01 -11.33 -3.00
CA GLY A 152 -4.00 -11.89 -4.35
C GLY A 152 -2.62 -11.92 -5.03
N TYR A 153 -1.54 -11.63 -4.30
CA TYR A 153 -0.16 -11.77 -4.80
C TYR A 153 0.22 -13.23 -4.99
N VAL A 154 -0.36 -14.13 -4.19
CA VAL A 154 -0.26 -15.58 -4.36
C VAL A 154 -1.63 -16.11 -4.77
N GLN A 155 -1.84 -16.33 -6.07
CA GLN A 155 -2.99 -17.10 -6.54
C GLN A 155 -2.82 -18.55 -6.12
N LEU A 156 -3.36 -18.90 -4.94
CA LEU A 156 -3.56 -20.30 -4.55
C LEU A 156 -4.67 -20.89 -5.43
N ALA A 157 -4.32 -21.25 -6.65
CA ALA A 157 -5.13 -22.05 -7.55
C ALA A 157 -4.56 -23.48 -7.62
N PRO A 158 -4.45 -24.22 -6.50
CA PRO A 158 -3.80 -25.52 -6.47
C PRO A 158 -4.48 -26.51 -7.42
N ARG A 159 -5.81 -26.37 -7.60
CA ARG A 159 -6.60 -27.20 -8.51
C ARG A 159 -6.31 -26.91 -9.98
N GLU A 160 -6.17 -25.64 -10.36
CA GLU A 160 -5.84 -25.27 -11.74
C GLU A 160 -4.37 -25.56 -12.06
N ARG A 161 -3.46 -25.38 -11.09
CA ARG A 161 -2.05 -25.75 -11.24
C ARG A 161 -1.85 -27.25 -11.33
N ALA A 162 -2.52 -28.03 -10.48
CA ALA A 162 -2.50 -29.50 -10.57
C ALA A 162 -3.10 -29.97 -11.90
N ARG A 163 -4.17 -29.34 -12.38
CA ARG A 163 -4.78 -29.64 -13.67
C ARG A 163 -3.81 -29.33 -14.81
N ASN A 164 -3.21 -28.14 -14.84
CA ASN A 164 -2.23 -27.75 -15.85
C ASN A 164 -1.03 -28.68 -15.83
N TRP A 165 -0.51 -29.07 -14.66
CA TRP A 165 0.59 -30.03 -14.54
C TRP A 165 0.25 -31.39 -15.17
N VAL A 166 -0.95 -31.93 -14.93
CA VAL A 166 -1.40 -33.19 -15.57
C VAL A 166 -1.43 -33.07 -17.10
N TYR A 167 -1.79 -31.90 -17.64
CA TYR A 167 -1.90 -31.71 -19.08
C TYR A 167 -0.60 -31.30 -19.78
N THR A 168 0.28 -30.52 -19.12
CA THR A 168 1.50 -29.97 -19.75
C THR A 168 2.78 -30.63 -19.27
N GLY A 169 2.75 -31.39 -18.17
CA GLY A 169 3.92 -32.03 -17.58
C GLY A 169 4.95 -31.05 -16.99
N SER A 170 4.67 -29.75 -16.99
CA SER A 170 5.60 -28.70 -16.57
C SER A 170 5.02 -27.89 -15.41
N PHE A 171 5.89 -27.48 -14.49
CA PHE A 171 5.57 -26.64 -13.35
C PHE A 171 6.06 -25.22 -13.66
N SER A 172 5.17 -24.27 -13.93
CA SER A 172 5.52 -22.85 -13.94
C SER A 172 5.25 -22.27 -12.56
N LEU A 173 6.32 -21.80 -11.91
CA LEU A 173 6.27 -21.08 -10.63
C LEU A 173 5.72 -19.66 -10.83
#